data_AF-A0A432YKU3-F1
#
_entry.id   AF-A0A432YKU3-F1
#
_cell.length_a   1.000
_cell.length_b   1.000
_cell.length_c   1.000
_cell.angle_alpha   90.00
_cell.angle_beta   90.00
_cell.angle_gamma   90.00
#
_symmetry.space_group_name_H-M   'P 1'
#
loop_
_entity.id
_entity.type
_entity.pdbx_description
1 polymer ?
#
loop_
_entity_poly.entity_id
_entity_poly.type
_entity_poly.pdbx_seq_one_letter_code
_entity_poly.pdbx_strand_id
1 'polypeptide(L)'
;MATAWLSIAYDQFGRCARKPMARRVIMILLDKPIEMNDIVAAPAASWWPLAIGWYILAAVTLVTVISAMVLSVRAYRKRRPRRLALRQLRQQPPETLSAITLLLKQATLAYVPHHNTLNWWDFLSEQLSSRQRRRYQPLLASLSEASYQPHVAQQQWVEPYRDFAVVWLKQALPLSTKQTKEQGDD
;
A
#
# COMPACT_ATOMS: atom_id res chain seq x y z
N MET A 1 -12.48 -67.35 21.03
CA MET A 1 -12.97 -68.63 20.45
C MET A 1 -11.93 -69.04 19.41
N ALA A 2 -10.80 -69.66 19.74
CA ALA A 2 -10.60 -70.93 20.45
C ALA A 2 -11.37 -72.08 19.79
N THR A 3 -10.73 -72.73 18.82
CA THR A 3 -10.76 -74.16 18.44
C THR A 3 -10.02 -74.27 17.09
N ALA A 4 -8.79 -74.76 16.99
CA ALA A 4 -8.31 -76.12 17.23
C ALA A 4 -9.16 -77.19 16.52
N TRP A 5 -8.53 -78.29 16.12
CA TRP A 5 -9.05 -79.48 15.43
C TRP A 5 -8.96 -79.41 13.89
N LEU A 6 -8.33 -80.35 13.19
CA LEU A 6 -7.53 -81.52 13.57
C LEU A 6 -6.98 -82.14 12.27
N SER A 7 -5.94 -82.94 12.42
CA SER A 7 -5.73 -84.18 11.66
C SER A 7 -5.13 -84.03 10.28
N ILE A 8 -3.83 -84.26 10.21
CA ILE A 8 -3.34 -85.55 9.70
C ILE A 8 -2.23 -86.01 10.64
N ALA A 9 -2.57 -87.02 11.44
CA ALA A 9 -1.63 -87.89 12.10
C ALA A 9 -0.90 -88.74 11.05
N TYR A 10 0.35 -89.08 11.32
CA TYR A 10 0.98 -90.41 11.12
C TYR A 10 2.44 -90.19 11.52
N ASP A 11 2.81 -90.55 12.75
CA ASP A 11 3.34 -91.87 13.07
C ASP A 11 4.63 -92.15 12.27
N GLN A 12 5.77 -92.14 12.95
CA GLN A 12 6.50 -93.39 13.17
C GLN A 12 7.77 -93.16 14.00
N PHE A 13 7.89 -94.03 14.99
CA PHE A 13 8.99 -94.20 15.90
C PHE A 13 10.29 -94.62 15.20
N GLY A 14 11.42 -94.25 15.81
CA GLY A 14 12.56 -95.16 15.92
C GLY A 14 13.86 -94.69 15.27
N ARG A 15 14.81 -94.21 16.09
CA ARG A 15 15.90 -95.06 16.63
C ARG A 15 16.98 -94.23 17.31
N CYS A 16 17.45 -94.78 18.43
CA CYS A 16 18.63 -94.36 19.16
C CYS A 16 19.89 -94.37 18.28
N ALA A 17 20.69 -93.30 18.32
CA ALA A 17 22.14 -93.39 18.14
C ALA A 17 22.82 -92.15 18.74
N ARG A 18 23.31 -92.36 19.96
CA ARG A 18 24.29 -91.53 20.67
C ARG A 18 25.53 -91.33 19.79
N LYS A 19 26.00 -90.08 19.58
CA LYS A 19 27.43 -89.74 19.37
C LYS A 19 27.68 -88.21 19.41
N PRO A 20 28.91 -87.79 19.76
CA PRO A 20 29.13 -86.70 20.70
C PRO A 20 29.20 -85.30 20.09
N MET A 21 28.62 -84.38 20.87
CA MET A 21 28.92 -82.96 20.95
C MET A 21 30.43 -82.64 20.93
N ALA A 22 30.73 -81.40 20.56
CA ALA A 22 31.81 -80.57 21.14
C ALA A 22 33.06 -80.28 20.30
N ARG A 23 33.30 -80.84 19.11
CA ARG A 23 34.50 -80.47 18.32
C ARG A 23 34.27 -79.61 17.08
N ARG A 24 33.02 -79.43 16.61
CA ARG A 24 32.71 -78.58 15.44
C ARG A 24 32.19 -77.19 15.76
N VAL A 25 31.75 -76.93 17.00
CA VAL A 25 31.11 -75.66 17.37
C VAL A 25 32.12 -74.50 17.47
N ILE A 26 33.37 -74.80 17.83
CA ILE A 26 34.41 -73.77 18.05
C ILE A 26 34.83 -73.08 16.73
N MET A 27 34.65 -73.71 15.57
CA MET A 27 35.07 -73.14 14.27
C MET A 27 34.02 -72.26 13.58
N ILE A 28 32.80 -72.16 14.11
CA ILE A 28 31.70 -71.32 13.56
C ILE A 28 31.54 -70.01 14.36
N LEU A 29 32.12 -69.92 15.55
CA LEU A 29 32.07 -68.72 16.40
C LEU A 29 33.21 -67.71 16.14
N LEU A 30 34.02 -67.93 15.10
CA LEU A 30 35.17 -67.09 14.76
C LEU A 30 35.06 -66.48 13.37
N ASP A 31 33.87 -66.03 12.97
CA ASP A 31 33.75 -65.04 11.90
C ASP A 31 32.45 -64.25 12.07
N LYS A 32 32.50 -63.23 12.94
CA LYS A 32 31.54 -62.12 12.85
C LYS A 32 32.30 -60.97 12.21
N PRO A 33 32.18 -60.75 10.88
CA PRO A 33 32.80 -59.58 10.28
C PRO A 33 32.25 -58.33 10.98
N ILE A 34 33.14 -57.43 11.36
CA ILE A 34 32.77 -56.13 11.89
C ILE A 34 32.14 -55.39 10.71
N GLU A 35 30.81 -55.42 10.61
CA GLU A 35 30.07 -54.52 9.72
C GLU A 35 30.38 -53.09 10.17
N MET A 36 31.28 -52.42 9.45
CA MET A 36 31.41 -50.98 9.56
C MET A 36 30.11 -50.39 9.06
N ASN A 37 29.26 -49.98 9.99
CA ASN A 37 28.11 -49.15 9.69
C ASN A 37 28.64 -47.88 9.01
N ASP A 38 28.50 -47.84 7.69
CA ASP A 38 28.89 -46.70 6.87
C ASP A 38 28.33 -45.44 7.53
N ILE A 39 29.20 -44.50 7.87
CA ILE A 39 28.79 -43.25 8.51
C ILE A 39 28.00 -42.52 7.44
N VAL A 40 26.68 -42.68 7.48
CA VAL A 40 25.76 -41.86 6.71
C VAL A 40 26.04 -40.44 7.20
N ALA A 41 26.76 -39.66 6.38
CA ALA A 41 26.99 -38.26 6.66
C ALA A 41 25.61 -37.65 6.93
N ALA A 42 25.43 -37.03 8.11
CA ALA A 42 24.20 -36.34 8.43
C ALA A 42 23.88 -35.44 7.22
N PRO A 43 22.64 -35.50 6.68
CA PRO A 43 22.29 -34.73 5.50
C PRO A 43 22.75 -33.29 5.74
N ALA A 44 23.63 -32.79 4.85
CA ALA A 44 24.27 -31.50 4.98
C ALA A 44 23.22 -30.50 5.41
N ALA A 45 23.42 -29.89 6.59
CA ALA A 45 22.40 -29.12 7.30
C ALA A 45 21.53 -28.37 6.30
N SER A 46 20.34 -28.91 6.06
CA SER A 46 19.37 -28.30 5.17
C SER A 46 19.20 -26.90 5.73
N TRP A 47 19.65 -25.89 4.98
CA TRP A 47 19.69 -24.45 5.31
C TRP A 47 18.30 -23.83 5.56
N TRP A 48 17.33 -24.68 5.92
CA TRP A 48 16.01 -24.41 6.43
C TRP A 48 16.01 -24.79 7.91
N PRO A 49 15.72 -23.86 8.83
CA PRO A 49 14.57 -23.01 8.73
C PRO A 49 15.04 -21.62 8.37
N LEU A 50 14.47 -21.04 7.33
CA LEU A 50 14.52 -19.59 7.18
C LEU A 50 13.94 -19.04 8.49
N ALA A 51 14.83 -18.62 9.41
CA ALA A 51 14.45 -18.28 10.78
C ALA A 51 13.28 -17.31 10.70
N ILE A 52 12.29 -17.42 11.60
CA ILE A 52 11.04 -16.63 11.56
C ILE A 52 11.29 -15.14 11.26
N GLY A 53 12.45 -14.62 11.69
CA GLY A 53 12.93 -13.26 11.41
C GLY A 53 13.02 -12.85 9.93
N TRP A 54 13.28 -13.76 8.99
CA TRP A 54 13.27 -13.44 7.55
C TRP A 54 11.87 -13.16 7.02
N TYR A 55 10.87 -13.91 7.50
CA TYR A 55 9.48 -13.64 7.16
C TYR A 55 9.03 -12.31 7.74
N ILE A 56 9.46 -11.98 8.97
CA ILE A 56 9.22 -10.67 9.57
C ILE A 56 9.89 -9.57 8.73
N LEU A 57 11.14 -9.77 8.30
CA LEU A 57 11.87 -8.80 7.47
C LEU A 57 11.22 -8.63 6.09
N ALA A 58 10.77 -9.71 5.47
CA ALA A 58 10.02 -9.68 4.22
C ALA A 58 8.67 -8.95 4.38
N ALA A 59 7.96 -9.19 5.48
CA ALA A 59 6.71 -8.49 5.77
C ALA A 59 6.93 -6.99 6.00
N VAL A 60 7.95 -6.60 6.79
CA VAL A 60 8.28 -5.19 7.07
C VAL A 60 8.72 -4.46 5.80
N THR A 61 9.56 -5.09 4.98
CA THR A 61 9.98 -4.51 3.69
C THR A 61 8.80 -4.33 2.75
N LEU A 62 7.92 -5.32 2.64
CA LEU A 62 6.70 -5.21 1.83
C LEU A 62 5.79 -4.07 2.31
N VAL A 63 5.53 -3.98 3.62
CA VAL A 63 4.72 -2.89 4.21
C VAL A 63 5.35 -1.53 3.96
N THR A 64 6.67 -1.43 4.05
CA THR A 64 7.41 -0.19 3.82
C THR A 64 7.30 0.25 2.36
N VAL A 65 7.47 -0.68 1.41
CA VAL A 65 7.32 -0.41 -0.02
C VAL A 65 5.91 0.03 -0.36
N ILE A 66 4.89 -0.69 0.13
CA ILE A 66 3.48 -0.32 -0.07
C ILE A 66 3.20 1.06 0.51
N SER A 67 3.64 1.32 1.74
CA SER A 67 3.46 2.61 2.40
C SER A 67 4.14 3.74 1.62
N ALA A 68 5.38 3.54 1.18
CA ALA A 68 6.12 4.51 0.38
C ALA A 68 5.41 4.78 -0.96
N MET A 69 4.88 3.75 -1.61
CA MET A 69 4.14 3.88 -2.86
C MET A 69 2.85 4.66 -2.68
N VAL A 70 2.05 4.34 -1.65
CA VAL A 70 0.81 5.05 -1.31
C VAL A 70 1.09 6.52 -0.96
N LEU A 71 2.12 6.78 -0.14
CA LEU A 71 2.51 8.15 0.23
C LEU A 71 3.00 8.94 -0.99
N SER A 72 3.76 8.32 -1.88
CA SER A 72 4.26 8.95 -3.11
C SER A 72 3.11 9.27 -4.07
N VAL A 73 2.18 8.34 -4.27
CA VAL A 73 0.98 8.57 -5.09
C VAL A 73 0.11 9.66 -4.48
N ARG A 74 -0.08 9.67 -3.15
CA ARG A 74 -0.80 10.75 -2.45
C ARG A 74 -0.10 12.10 -2.61
N ALA A 75 1.21 12.16 -2.43
CA ALA A 75 1.99 13.37 -2.61
C ALA A 75 1.93 13.90 -4.05
N TYR A 76 1.95 12.99 -5.02
CA TYR A 76 1.90 13.32 -6.43
C TYR A 76 0.49 13.76 -6.88
N ARG A 77 -0.56 13.08 -6.42
CA ARG A 77 -1.96 13.49 -6.61
C ARG A 77 -2.24 14.88 -6.03
N LYS A 78 -1.63 15.23 -4.89
CA LYS A 78 -1.75 16.59 -4.32
C LYS A 78 -1.13 17.66 -5.23
N ARG A 79 -0.02 17.39 -5.91
CA ARG A 79 0.73 18.40 -6.69
C ARG A 79 0.25 18.58 -8.14
N ARG A 80 -0.33 17.54 -8.75
CA ARG A 80 -0.88 17.57 -10.13
C ARG A 80 -1.94 18.64 -10.41
N PRO A 81 -3.01 18.80 -9.61
CA PRO A 81 -4.11 19.72 -9.92
C PRO A 81 -3.66 21.18 -9.99
N ARG A 82 -2.79 21.60 -9.06
CA ARG A 82 -2.17 22.94 -9.07
C ARG A 82 -1.40 23.20 -10.36
N ARG A 83 -0.57 22.22 -10.77
CA ARG A 83 0.27 22.35 -11.97
C ARG A 83 -0.57 22.39 -13.25
N LEU A 84 -1.62 21.58 -13.33
CA LEU A 84 -2.52 21.55 -14.48
C LEU A 84 -3.30 22.86 -14.60
N ALA A 85 -3.90 23.35 -13.52
CA ALA A 85 -4.63 24.62 -13.52
C ALA A 85 -3.73 25.81 -13.90
N LEU A 86 -2.51 25.88 -13.35
CA LEU A 86 -1.55 26.92 -13.72
C LEU A 86 -1.09 26.80 -15.19
N ARG A 87 -0.96 25.58 -15.71
CA ARG A 87 -0.61 25.35 -17.11
C ARG A 87 -1.73 25.80 -18.03
N GLN A 88 -2.98 25.48 -17.72
CA GLN A 88 -4.15 25.92 -18.47
C GLN A 88 -4.24 27.45 -18.48
N LEU A 89 -4.15 28.11 -17.32
CA LEU A 89 -4.17 29.59 -17.24
C LEU A 89 -3.07 30.28 -18.06
N ARG A 90 -1.92 29.62 -18.29
CA ARG A 90 -0.80 30.20 -19.04
C ARG A 90 -0.80 29.86 -20.53
N GLN A 91 -1.18 28.64 -20.89
CA GLN A 91 -1.09 28.15 -22.27
C GLN A 91 -2.39 28.37 -23.04
N GLN A 92 -3.52 28.31 -22.34
CA GLN A 92 -4.84 28.50 -22.92
C GLN A 92 -5.67 29.35 -21.95
N PRO A 93 -5.36 30.66 -21.89
CA PRO A 93 -6.03 31.57 -20.96
C PRO A 93 -7.54 31.53 -21.20
N PRO A 94 -8.36 31.30 -20.17
CA PRO A 94 -9.79 31.32 -20.34
C PRO A 94 -10.27 32.75 -20.62
N GLU A 95 -11.17 32.88 -21.58
CA GLU A 95 -11.77 34.16 -21.99
C GLU A 95 -13.02 34.52 -21.18
N THR A 96 -13.46 33.64 -20.28
CA THR A 96 -14.72 33.81 -19.53
C THR A 96 -14.49 33.69 -18.02
N LEU A 97 -15.21 34.50 -17.24
CA LEU A 97 -15.17 34.45 -15.77
C LEU A 97 -15.56 33.07 -15.23
N SER A 98 -16.55 32.43 -15.85
CA SER A 98 -17.03 31.11 -15.48
C SER A 98 -15.99 30.02 -15.69
N ALA A 99 -15.22 30.08 -16.79
CA ALA A 99 -14.16 29.12 -17.05
C ALA A 99 -13.00 29.27 -16.05
N ILE A 100 -12.61 30.49 -15.70
CA ILE A 100 -11.60 30.72 -14.64
C ILE A 100 -12.10 30.17 -13.30
N THR A 101 -13.36 30.44 -12.96
CA THR A 101 -13.99 29.94 -11.73
C THR A 101 -14.03 28.41 -11.68
N LEU A 102 -14.40 27.78 -12.81
CA LEU A 102 -14.43 26.32 -12.93
C LEU A 102 -13.04 25.70 -12.75
N LEU A 103 -12.00 26.30 -13.36
CA LEU A 103 -10.62 25.83 -13.19
C LEU A 103 -10.16 25.93 -11.74
N LEU A 104 -10.47 27.04 -11.05
CA LEU A 104 -10.15 27.16 -9.63
C LEU A 104 -10.90 26.12 -8.79
N LYS A 105 -12.21 25.92 -9.03
CA LYS A 105 -13.00 24.89 -8.34
C LYS A 105 -12.44 23.48 -8.57
N GLN A 106 -12.06 23.15 -9.80
CA GLN A 106 -11.40 21.87 -10.11
C GLN A 106 -10.07 21.73 -9.37
N ALA A 107 -9.28 22.81 -9.28
CA ALA A 107 -8.03 22.81 -8.54
C ALA A 107 -8.26 22.64 -7.03
N THR A 108 -9.33 23.20 -6.46
CA THR A 108 -9.65 23.10 -5.02
C THR A 108 -10.20 21.75 -4.61
N LEU A 109 -11.00 21.10 -5.46
CA LEU A 109 -11.58 19.77 -5.18
C LEU A 109 -10.53 18.73 -4.78
N ALA A 110 -9.31 18.83 -5.33
CA ALA A 110 -8.23 17.92 -4.99
C ALA A 110 -7.63 18.13 -3.59
N TYR A 111 -7.90 19.28 -2.95
CA TYR A 111 -7.44 19.61 -1.61
C TYR A 111 -8.57 19.64 -0.59
N VAL A 112 -9.79 20.01 -0.98
CA VAL A 112 -10.96 20.11 -0.10
C VAL A 112 -12.13 19.33 -0.70
N PRO A 113 -12.21 18.01 -0.48
CA PRO A 113 -13.22 17.17 -1.11
C PRO A 113 -14.65 17.37 -0.57
N HIS A 114 -14.83 17.85 0.67
CA HIS A 114 -16.13 17.89 1.36
C HIS A 114 -16.57 19.28 1.82
N HIS A 115 -16.01 20.35 1.26
CA HIS A 115 -16.41 21.70 1.68
C HIS A 115 -17.54 22.21 0.79
N ASN A 116 -18.71 22.38 1.40
CA ASN A 116 -19.85 23.02 0.77
C ASN A 116 -19.58 24.52 0.65
N THR A 117 -18.98 24.96 -0.45
CA THR A 117 -18.77 26.40 -0.72
C THR A 117 -20.08 27.01 -1.22
N LEU A 118 -21.01 27.27 -0.30
CA LEU A 118 -22.28 27.97 -0.62
C LEU A 118 -22.01 29.33 -1.26
N ASN A 119 -21.00 30.06 -0.76
CA ASN A 119 -20.49 31.26 -1.39
C ASN A 119 -19.02 31.07 -1.81
N TRP A 120 -18.82 31.00 -3.13
CA TRP A 120 -17.50 30.83 -3.73
C TRP A 120 -16.54 31.99 -3.41
N TRP A 121 -17.05 33.21 -3.36
CA TRP A 121 -16.24 34.42 -3.16
C TRP A 121 -15.71 34.53 -1.73
N ASP A 122 -16.54 34.17 -0.75
CA ASP A 122 -16.15 34.12 0.66
C ASP A 122 -15.06 33.07 0.88
N PHE A 123 -15.24 31.87 0.30
CA PHE A 123 -14.24 30.81 0.34
C PHE A 123 -12.88 31.25 -0.23
N LEU A 124 -12.86 31.97 -1.36
CA LEU A 124 -11.61 32.50 -1.92
C LEU A 124 -10.93 33.48 -0.97
N SER A 125 -11.71 34.30 -0.27
CA SER A 125 -11.22 35.27 0.71
C SER A 125 -10.65 34.59 1.95
N GLU A 126 -11.27 33.51 2.41
CA GLU A 126 -10.88 32.75 3.61
C GLU A 126 -9.50 32.10 3.42
N GLN A 127 -9.22 31.58 2.23
CA GLN A 127 -7.95 30.94 1.90
C GLN A 127 -6.77 31.91 1.70
N LEU A 128 -7.04 33.22 1.68
CA LEU A 128 -6.01 34.25 1.58
C LEU A 128 -5.50 34.68 2.96
N SER A 129 -4.22 35.07 3.01
CA SER A 129 -3.66 35.73 4.19
C SER A 129 -4.36 37.07 4.44
N SER A 130 -4.39 37.53 5.71
CA SER A 130 -5.07 38.76 6.11
C SER A 130 -4.64 40.01 5.31
N ARG A 131 -3.37 40.10 4.90
CA ARG A 131 -2.86 41.19 4.06
C ARG A 131 -3.38 41.11 2.62
N GLN A 132 -3.41 39.92 2.03
CA GLN A 132 -3.91 39.72 0.66
C GLN A 132 -5.43 39.85 0.59
N ARG A 133 -6.14 39.38 1.63
CA ARG A 133 -7.59 39.54 1.76
C ARG A 133 -7.99 41.00 1.61
N ARG A 134 -7.38 41.92 2.38
CA ARG A 134 -7.66 43.37 2.26
C ARG A 134 -7.39 43.92 0.86
N ARG A 135 -6.34 43.45 0.19
CA ARG A 135 -5.97 43.90 -1.16
C ARG A 135 -6.99 43.48 -2.22
N TYR A 136 -7.47 42.24 -2.15
CA TYR A 136 -8.34 41.66 -3.16
C TYR A 136 -9.83 41.66 -2.81
N GLN A 137 -10.20 42.04 -1.58
CA GLN A 137 -11.60 42.18 -1.16
C GLN A 137 -12.45 43.06 -2.08
N PRO A 138 -12.02 44.28 -2.50
CA PRO A 138 -12.82 45.08 -3.42
C PRO A 138 -12.97 44.39 -4.79
N LEU A 139 -11.92 43.74 -5.29
CA LEU A 139 -11.96 42.99 -6.56
C LEU A 139 -12.95 41.82 -6.48
N LEU A 140 -12.93 41.04 -5.40
CA LEU A 140 -13.84 39.92 -5.19
C LEU A 140 -15.30 40.38 -5.06
N ALA A 141 -15.54 41.53 -4.43
CA ALA A 141 -16.88 42.13 -4.35
C ALA A 141 -17.39 42.58 -5.73
N SER A 142 -16.55 43.22 -6.55
CA SER A 142 -16.94 43.58 -7.93
C SER A 142 -17.15 42.34 -8.80
N LEU A 143 -16.35 41.29 -8.62
CA LEU A 143 -16.48 40.03 -9.36
C LEU A 143 -17.75 39.25 -8.99
N SER A 144 -18.17 39.30 -7.73
CA SER A 144 -19.40 38.63 -7.30
C SER A 144 -20.63 39.23 -7.99
N GLU A 145 -20.66 40.55 -8.12
CA GLU A 145 -21.70 41.27 -8.86
C GLU A 145 -21.58 41.05 -10.38
N ALA A 146 -20.36 41.13 -10.93
CA ALA A 146 -20.10 40.88 -12.35
C ALA A 146 -20.48 39.44 -12.77
N SER A 147 -20.44 38.47 -11.87
CA SER A 147 -20.83 37.08 -12.15
C SER A 147 -22.30 36.94 -12.55
N TYR A 148 -23.17 37.88 -12.16
CA TYR A 148 -24.58 37.90 -12.53
C TYR A 148 -24.89 38.76 -13.76
N GLN A 149 -23.87 39.43 -14.32
CA GLN A 149 -24.02 40.28 -15.49
C GLN A 149 -23.88 39.49 -16.81
N PRO A 150 -24.40 40.03 -17.93
CA PRO A 150 -24.19 39.44 -19.24
C PRO A 150 -22.71 39.36 -19.63
N HIS A 151 -22.35 38.37 -20.43
CA HIS A 151 -20.96 38.06 -20.81
C HIS A 151 -20.17 39.26 -21.37
N VAL A 152 -20.83 40.16 -22.11
CA VAL A 152 -20.18 41.36 -22.68
C VAL A 152 -19.65 42.29 -21.59
N ALA A 153 -20.41 42.50 -20.52
CA ALA A 153 -20.00 43.32 -19.38
C ALA A 153 -18.95 42.64 -18.49
N GLN A 154 -18.84 41.30 -18.58
CA GLN A 154 -17.86 40.50 -17.83
C GLN A 154 -16.45 40.60 -18.39
N GLN A 155 -16.27 40.89 -19.69
CA GLN A 155 -14.96 40.86 -20.35
C GLN A 155 -13.93 41.78 -19.69
N GLN A 156 -14.35 42.95 -19.19
CA GLN A 156 -13.47 43.89 -18.48
C GLN A 156 -12.87 43.31 -17.19
N TRP A 157 -13.52 42.31 -16.59
CA TRP A 157 -13.12 41.68 -15.33
C TRP A 157 -12.30 40.41 -15.51
N VAL A 158 -12.20 39.89 -16.74
CA VAL A 158 -11.51 38.63 -17.04
C VAL A 158 -10.01 38.72 -16.75
N GLU A 159 -9.32 39.76 -17.24
CA GLU A 159 -7.88 39.93 -17.01
C GLU A 159 -7.53 40.13 -15.52
N PRO A 160 -8.18 41.06 -14.78
CA PRO A 160 -7.95 41.20 -13.34
C PRO A 160 -8.19 39.90 -12.57
N TYR A 161 -9.21 39.13 -12.96
CA TYR A 161 -9.52 37.85 -12.31
C TYR A 161 -8.49 36.77 -12.63
N ARG A 162 -7.96 36.74 -13.85
CA ARG A 162 -6.92 35.82 -14.27
C ARG A 162 -5.62 36.04 -13.50
N ASP A 163 -5.22 37.30 -13.36
CA ASP A 163 -4.04 37.67 -12.57
C ASP A 163 -4.19 37.26 -11.10
N PHE A 164 -5.37 37.54 -10.53
CA PHE A 164 -5.72 37.07 -9.20
C PHE A 164 -5.66 35.55 -9.10
N ALA A 165 -6.24 34.81 -10.06
CA ALA A 165 -6.27 33.35 -10.06
C ALA A 165 -4.86 32.74 -10.06
N VAL A 166 -3.91 33.32 -10.79
CA VAL A 166 -2.51 32.87 -10.79
C VAL A 166 -1.85 33.10 -9.42
N VAL A 167 -2.07 34.26 -8.79
CA VAL A 167 -1.54 34.55 -7.45
C VAL A 167 -2.17 33.63 -6.41
N TRP A 168 -3.48 33.47 -6.45
CA TRP A 168 -4.25 32.65 -5.55
C TRP A 168 -3.83 31.18 -5.64
N LEU A 169 -3.71 30.59 -6.84
CA LEU A 169 -3.23 29.22 -7.04
C LEU A 169 -1.79 29.00 -6.56
N LYS A 170 -0.97 30.05 -6.48
CA LYS A 170 0.39 29.95 -5.96
C LYS A 170 0.43 29.94 -4.43
N GLN A 171 -0.45 30.69 -3.79
CA GLN A 171 -0.44 30.92 -2.34
C GLN A 171 -1.42 30.01 -1.59
N ALA A 172 -2.66 29.89 -2.07
CA ALA A 172 -3.71 29.10 -1.43
C ALA A 172 -3.47 27.59 -1.55
N LEU A 173 -2.73 27.13 -2.56
CA LEU A 173 -2.36 25.72 -2.72
C LEU A 173 -0.85 25.60 -2.46
N PRO A 174 -0.36 25.11 -1.30
CA PRO A 174 -0.94 24.03 -0.51
C PRO A 174 -1.75 24.55 0.69
N LEU A 175 -3.02 24.15 0.76
CA LEU A 175 -3.85 24.38 1.95
C LEU A 175 -3.13 23.75 3.14
N SER A 176 -2.77 24.59 4.11
CA SER A 176 -2.15 24.12 5.34
C SER A 176 -3.09 23.09 5.96
N THR A 177 -2.58 21.89 6.24
CA THR A 177 -3.29 20.68 6.70
C THR A 177 -4.08 20.85 8.01
N LYS A 178 -4.21 22.07 8.54
CA LYS A 178 -5.05 22.39 9.71
C LYS A 178 -6.49 21.91 9.54
N GLN A 179 -7.05 21.95 8.34
CA GLN A 179 -8.45 21.59 8.08
C GLN A 179 -8.74 20.08 8.18
N THR A 180 -7.73 19.20 8.09
CA THR A 180 -7.94 17.74 8.25
C THR A 180 -8.00 17.33 9.73
N LYS A 181 -7.55 18.17 10.67
CA LYS A 181 -7.52 17.81 12.10
C LYS A 181 -8.85 17.98 12.82
N GLU A 182 -9.81 18.71 12.26
CA GLU A 182 -11.11 18.97 12.92
C GLU A 182 -12.26 18.13 12.35
N GLN A 183 -12.04 17.35 11.30
CA GLN A 183 -13.11 16.59 10.61
C GLN A 183 -12.94 15.06 10.74
N GLY A 184 -12.26 14.61 11.80
CA GLY A 184 -12.08 13.20 12.15
C GLY A 184 -12.41 12.89 13.60
N ASP A 185 -13.24 13.73 14.23
CA ASP A 185 -13.69 13.61 15.63
C ASP A 185 -15.22 13.77 15.69
N ASP A 186 -15.93 13.02 14.83
CA ASP A 186 -17.39 12.77 14.91
C ASP A 186 -17.67 11.30 14.53
#